data_AF-A0AAQ4EBU7-F1
#
_entry.id   AF-A0AAQ4EBU7-F1
#
_cell.length_a   1.000
_cell.length_b   1.000
_cell.length_c   1.000
_cell.angle_alpha   90.00
_cell.angle_beta   90.00
_cell.angle_gamma   90.00
#
_symmetry.space_group_name_H-M   'P 1'
#
loop_
_entity.id
_entity.type
_entity.pdbx_description
1 polymer ?
#
loop_
_entity_poly.entity_id
_entity_poly.type
_entity_poly.pdbx_seq_one_letter_code
_entity_poly.pdbx_strand_id
1 'polypeptide(L)'
;MVIGYDTYPDSSSRNRSAGAFVASMNKSLTRWYSRVFFHATHKGLANSPPSLLRDALRKYSQCNDGASPDRIIFFRDGVSDGQIPQSVRQGTVAPTHYNVIYDTTGLKPDHMERLAYKLTHLYFNWPGTIRVPAPCQYAHKLAFLAGQSLHAEHDPRLSSTLFYL
;
A
#
# COMPACT_ATOMS: atom_id res chain seq x y z
N MET A 1 3.79 -10.76 -5.69
CA MET A 1 4.04 -9.48 -4.98
C MET A 1 2.73 -8.71 -4.89
N VAL A 2 2.44 -8.13 -3.72
CA VAL A 2 1.28 -7.26 -3.52
C VAL A 2 1.78 -5.87 -3.15
N ILE A 3 1.22 -4.84 -3.77
CA ILE A 3 1.62 -3.45 -3.61
C ILE A 3 0.43 -2.64 -3.10
N GLY A 4 0.69 -1.71 -2.20
CA GLY A 4 -0.23 -0.67 -1.76
C GLY A 4 0.36 0.70 -2.02
N TYR A 5 -0.49 1.65 -2.38
CA TYR A 5 -0.09 3.04 -2.56
C TYR A 5 -1.14 3.99 -2.00
N ASP A 6 -0.68 4.94 -1.19
CA ASP A 6 -1.51 6.03 -0.66
C ASP A 6 -0.82 7.39 -0.79
N THR A 7 -1.60 8.47 -0.73
CA THR A 7 -1.13 9.86 -0.76
C THR A 7 -1.73 10.65 0.39
N TYR A 8 -0.91 11.42 1.09
CA TYR A 8 -1.35 12.26 2.20
C TYR A 8 -0.86 13.72 2.02
N PRO A 9 -1.69 14.75 2.26
CA PRO A 9 -1.26 16.14 2.18
C PRO A 9 -0.13 16.47 3.17
N ASP A 10 0.88 17.21 2.74
CA ASP A 10 1.96 17.66 3.61
C ASP A 10 1.46 18.84 4.47
N SER A 11 1.42 18.68 5.79
CA SER A 11 0.90 19.73 6.68
C SER A 11 1.83 20.95 6.77
N SER A 12 3.10 20.81 6.38
CA SER A 12 4.06 21.91 6.27
C SER A 12 3.88 22.75 4.99
N SER A 13 3.22 22.20 3.96
CA SER A 13 3.08 22.85 2.65
C SER A 13 1.82 22.43 1.91
N ARG A 14 0.88 23.38 1.73
CA ARG A 14 -0.41 23.17 1.05
C ARG A 14 -0.29 22.65 -0.39
N ASN A 15 0.81 22.93 -1.08
CA ASN A 15 1.04 22.54 -2.47
C ASN A 15 1.87 21.26 -2.61
N ARG A 16 2.07 20.52 -1.50
CA ARG A 16 2.88 19.30 -1.47
C ARG A 16 2.10 18.15 -0.83
N SER A 17 2.34 16.94 -1.28
CA SER A 17 1.78 15.72 -0.70
C SER A 17 2.85 14.62 -0.67
N ALA A 18 2.78 13.77 0.34
CA ALA A 18 3.60 12.58 0.46
C ALA A 18 2.89 11.40 -0.21
N GLY A 19 3.51 10.82 -1.23
CA GLY A 19 3.10 9.55 -1.85
C GLY A 19 3.89 8.41 -1.24
N ALA A 20 3.20 7.41 -0.68
CA ALA A 20 3.81 6.23 -0.10
C ALA A 20 3.51 4.99 -0.94
N PHE A 21 4.53 4.17 -1.13
CA PHE A 21 4.51 2.92 -1.87
C PHE A 21 5.01 1.81 -0.95
N VAL A 22 4.23 0.74 -0.79
CA VAL A 22 4.58 -0.41 0.06
C VAL A 22 4.37 -1.71 -0.72
N ALA A 23 5.39 -2.55 -0.80
CA ALA A 23 5.38 -3.80 -1.55
C ALA A 23 5.77 -5.00 -0.68
N SER A 24 5.11 -6.14 -0.87
CA SER A 24 5.49 -7.39 -0.21
C SER A 24 6.70 -8.05 -0.86
N MET A 25 7.60 -8.60 -0.04
CA MET A 25 8.88 -9.15 -0.49
C MET A 25 8.95 -10.67 -0.45
N ASN A 26 7.93 -11.35 0.09
CA ASN A 26 7.90 -12.81 0.20
C ASN A 26 6.46 -13.36 0.14
N LYS A 27 6.33 -14.67 -0.11
CA LYS A 27 5.05 -15.37 -0.26
C LYS A 27 4.18 -15.35 1.02
N SER A 28 4.81 -15.36 2.19
CA SER A 28 4.10 -15.28 3.48
C SER A 28 3.64 -13.86 3.83
N LEU A 29 3.96 -12.84 3.03
CA LEU A 29 3.55 -11.44 3.24
C LEU A 29 3.97 -10.89 4.62
N THR A 30 5.14 -11.31 5.10
CA THR A 30 5.70 -10.87 6.39
C THR A 30 6.85 -9.87 6.24
N ARG A 31 7.40 -9.74 5.03
CA ARG A 31 8.49 -8.81 4.70
C ARG A 31 7.97 -7.77 3.74
N TRP A 32 8.27 -6.51 4.01
CA TRP A 32 7.76 -5.37 3.26
C TRP A 32 8.91 -4.45 2.84
N TYR A 33 8.77 -3.86 1.67
CA TYR A 33 9.61 -2.77 1.18
C TYR A 33 8.77 -1.51 1.06
N SER A 34 9.24 -0.39 1.59
CA SER A 34 8.49 0.86 1.62
C SER A 34 9.32 2.05 1.16
N ARG A 35 8.71 2.91 0.35
CA ARG A 35 9.27 4.16 -0.16
C ARG A 35 8.25 5.27 0.00
N VAL A 36 8.73 6.45 0.34
CA VAL A 36 7.93 7.68 0.28
C VAL A 36 8.63 8.65 -0.67
N PHE A 37 7.85 9.51 -1.32
CA PHE A 37 8.34 10.62 -2.13
C PHE A 37 7.35 11.76 -2.02
N PHE A 38 7.81 12.97 -2.32
CA PHE A 38 6.94 14.13 -2.30
C PHE A 38 6.67 14.64 -3.71
N HIS A 39 5.42 15.03 -3.94
CA HIS A 39 4.97 15.57 -5.22
C HIS A 39 4.03 16.74 -4.99
N ALA A 40 3.72 17.50 -6.05
CA ALA A 40 2.72 18.57 -5.95
C ALA A 40 1.33 18.01 -5.61
N THR A 41 0.52 18.75 -4.86
CA THR A 41 -0.85 18.34 -4.48
C THR A 41 -1.71 18.02 -5.72
N HIS A 42 -2.67 17.11 -5.58
CA HIS A 42 -3.61 16.65 -6.64
C HIS A 42 -2.99 15.87 -7.81
N LYS A 43 -1.68 15.63 -7.80
CA LYS A 43 -0.98 14.96 -8.91
C LYS A 43 -0.92 13.42 -8.83
N GLY A 44 -1.51 12.81 -7.80
CA GLY A 44 -1.79 11.37 -7.68
C GLY A 44 -0.61 10.42 -8.00
N LEU A 45 -0.93 9.19 -8.41
CA LEU A 45 0.06 8.17 -8.80
C LEU A 45 0.79 8.53 -10.12
N ALA A 46 0.19 9.37 -10.97
CA ALA A 46 0.75 9.74 -12.28
C ALA A 46 2.09 10.48 -12.19
N ASN A 47 2.41 11.08 -11.03
CA ASN A 47 3.69 11.75 -10.79
C ASN A 47 4.62 10.93 -9.89
N SER A 48 4.29 9.65 -9.67
CA SER A 48 5.17 8.74 -8.96
C SER A 48 6.43 8.44 -9.80
N PRO A 49 7.63 8.46 -9.21
CA PRO A 49 8.85 8.13 -9.93
C PRO A 49 8.76 6.72 -10.55
N PRO A 50 9.06 6.54 -11.86
CA PRO A 50 9.08 5.21 -12.48
C PRO A 50 10.03 4.23 -11.80
N SER A 51 11.02 4.76 -11.06
CA SER A 51 11.97 3.97 -10.28
C SER A 51 11.32 3.21 -9.13
N LEU A 52 10.17 3.61 -8.59
CA LEU A 52 9.57 2.95 -7.41
C LEU A 52 9.32 1.46 -7.63
N LEU A 53 8.64 1.12 -8.72
CA LEU A 53 8.35 -0.27 -9.05
C LEU A 53 9.64 -1.01 -9.39
N ARG A 54 10.56 -0.38 -10.13
CA ARG A 54 11.86 -0.96 -10.49
C ARG A 54 12.69 -1.30 -9.25
N ASP A 55 12.75 -0.40 -8.28
CA ASP A 55 13.53 -0.56 -7.06
C ASP A 55 12.91 -1.64 -6.17
N ALA A 56 11.57 -1.71 -6.10
CA ALA A 56 10.86 -2.78 -5.42
C ALA A 56 11.10 -4.15 -6.08
N LEU A 57 11.09 -4.24 -7.41
CA LEU A 57 11.38 -5.48 -8.14
C LEU A 57 12.83 -5.93 -7.96
N ARG A 58 13.79 -4.98 -8.02
CA ARG A 58 15.20 -5.27 -7.71
C ARG A 58 15.35 -5.78 -6.28
N LYS A 59 14.69 -5.13 -5.31
CA LYS A 59 14.72 -5.58 -3.92
C LYS A 59 14.08 -6.95 -3.74
N TYR A 60 12.97 -7.23 -4.43
CA TYR A 60 12.33 -8.54 -4.43
C TYR A 60 13.30 -9.61 -4.96
N SER A 61 13.91 -9.38 -6.11
CA SER A 61 14.89 -10.32 -6.71
C SER A 61 16.07 -10.58 -5.78
N GLN A 62 16.62 -9.55 -5.13
CA GLN A 62 17.68 -9.70 -4.12
C GLN A 62 17.26 -10.55 -2.92
N CYS A 63 15.98 -10.50 -2.52
CA CYS A 63 15.48 -11.22 -1.36
C CYS A 63 15.00 -12.64 -1.67
N ASN A 64 14.96 -13.03 -2.95
CA ASN A 64 14.36 -14.28 -3.44
C ASN A 64 15.29 -14.95 -4.48
N ASP A 65 16.60 -14.96 -4.25
CA ASP A 65 17.60 -15.69 -5.06
C ASP A 65 17.54 -15.39 -6.56
N GLY A 66 17.34 -14.12 -6.91
CA GLY A 66 17.24 -13.66 -8.29
C GLY A 66 15.83 -13.77 -8.90
N ALA A 67 14.90 -14.47 -8.25
CA ALA A 67 13.55 -14.69 -8.78
C ALA A 67 12.73 -13.40 -8.87
N SER A 68 11.94 -13.29 -9.94
CA SER A 68 10.95 -12.23 -10.10
C SER A 68 9.58 -12.69 -9.55
N PRO A 69 8.70 -11.77 -9.13
CA PRO A 69 7.36 -12.14 -8.71
C PRO A 69 6.52 -12.61 -9.91
N ASP A 70 5.89 -13.78 -9.81
CA ASP A 70 5.04 -14.33 -10.88
C ASP A 70 3.82 -13.46 -11.20
N ARG A 71 3.29 -12.77 -10.17
CA ARG A 71 2.11 -11.91 -10.26
C ARG A 71 2.30 -10.68 -9.39
N ILE A 72 1.83 -9.54 -9.88
CA ILE A 72 1.80 -8.27 -9.16
C ILE A 72 0.34 -7.84 -9.03
N ILE A 73 -0.09 -7.59 -7.80
CA ILE A 73 -1.42 -7.06 -7.50
C ILE A 73 -1.22 -5.72 -6.84
N PHE A 74 -1.78 -4.67 -7.45
CA PHE A 74 -1.58 -3.29 -7.02
C PHE A 74 -2.89 -2.73 -6.47
N PHE A 75 -2.89 -2.35 -5.21
CA PHE A 75 -3.99 -1.66 -4.57
C PHE A 75 -3.66 -0.17 -4.44
N ARG A 76 -4.56 0.68 -4.92
CA ARG A 76 -4.47 2.13 -4.82
C ARG A 76 -5.64 2.63 -3.99
N ASP A 77 -5.35 3.29 -2.87
CA ASP A 77 -6.38 3.94 -2.05
C ASP A 77 -6.51 5.41 -2.46
N GLY A 78 -7.62 5.85 -3.05
CA GLY A 78 -7.66 7.23 -3.58
C GLY A 78 -8.99 7.76 -4.09
N VAL A 79 -10.06 6.96 -4.05
CA VAL A 79 -11.45 7.40 -4.22
C VAL A 79 -12.28 6.42 -3.39
N SER A 80 -12.88 6.88 -2.29
CA SER A 80 -13.77 6.02 -1.50
C SER A 80 -15.11 5.93 -2.20
N ASP A 81 -15.52 4.73 -2.61
CA ASP A 81 -16.95 4.37 -2.73
C ASP A 81 -17.14 2.86 -2.93
N GLY A 82 -17.62 2.15 -1.89
CA GLY A 82 -18.20 0.78 -1.89
C GLY A 82 -17.36 -0.26 -1.10
N GLN A 83 -17.36 -1.62 -1.30
CA GLN A 83 -17.53 -2.72 -0.30
C GLN A 83 -16.51 -3.91 0.04
N ILE A 84 -16.11 -4.05 1.33
CA ILE A 84 -15.62 -5.19 2.17
C ILE A 84 -16.19 -4.92 3.57
N PRO A 85 -16.91 -5.85 4.20
CA PRO A 85 -17.40 -5.65 5.56
C PRO A 85 -16.28 -5.78 6.61
N GLN A 86 -16.11 -4.75 7.45
CA GLN A 86 -15.37 -4.82 8.71
C GLN A 86 -16.38 -4.96 9.87
N SER A 87 -16.10 -5.81 10.87
CA SER A 87 -16.91 -5.81 12.10
C SER A 87 -16.72 -4.49 12.87
N VAL A 88 -17.82 -3.84 13.22
CA VAL A 88 -17.84 -2.59 13.99
C VAL A 88 -18.46 -2.83 15.36
N ARG A 89 -17.90 -2.22 16.42
CA ARG A 89 -18.45 -2.33 17.79
C ARG A 89 -19.74 -1.53 17.98
N GLN A 90 -19.90 -0.45 17.21
CA GLN A 90 -21.05 0.44 17.23
C GLN A 90 -21.23 1.04 15.84
N GLY A 91 -22.48 1.25 15.43
CA GLY A 91 -22.84 1.77 14.11
C GLY A 91 -23.01 0.68 13.04
N THR A 92 -23.28 1.11 11.80
CA THR A 92 -23.43 0.23 10.64
C THR A 92 -22.10 0.05 9.94
N VAL A 93 -21.82 -1.16 9.45
CA VAL A 93 -20.60 -1.46 8.69
C VAL A 93 -20.58 -0.61 7.42
N ALA A 94 -19.54 0.22 7.28
CA ALA A 94 -19.21 0.91 6.02
C ALA A 94 -18.24 0.03 5.23
N PRO A 95 -18.66 -0.49 4.07
CA PRO A 95 -17.84 -1.46 3.33
C PRO A 95 -16.78 -0.72 2.43
N THR A 96 -15.72 -1.41 1.91
CA THR A 96 -14.60 -0.99 0.97
C THR A 96 -14.52 -1.57 -0.49
N HIS A 97 -14.61 -0.77 -1.58
CA HIS A 97 -14.85 -1.28 -2.94
C HIS A 97 -13.58 -1.33 -3.70
N TYR A 98 -13.44 -2.40 -4.46
CA TYR A 98 -12.37 -2.51 -5.41
C TYR A 98 -12.94 -2.45 -6.80
N ASN A 99 -12.46 -1.48 -7.55
CA ASN A 99 -12.63 -1.44 -8.98
C ASN A 99 -11.36 -2.00 -9.63
N VAL A 100 -11.47 -3.11 -10.36
CA VAL A 100 -10.36 -3.69 -11.11
C VAL A 100 -10.25 -2.94 -12.44
N ILE A 101 -9.35 -1.96 -12.48
CA ILE A 101 -9.15 -1.12 -13.68
C ILE A 101 -8.40 -1.83 -14.81
N TYR A 102 -7.64 -2.88 -14.49
CA TYR A 102 -6.83 -3.65 -15.43
C TYR A 102 -6.48 -5.01 -14.82
N ASP A 103 -6.65 -6.09 -15.58
CA ASP A 103 -6.32 -7.45 -15.14
C ASP A 103 -5.70 -8.28 -16.28
N THR A 104 -4.51 -8.81 -16.02
CA THR A 104 -3.82 -9.82 -16.84
C THR A 104 -3.43 -11.04 -16.01
N THR A 105 -3.90 -11.12 -14.76
CA THR A 105 -3.55 -12.19 -13.84
C THR A 105 -4.26 -13.50 -14.20
N GLY A 106 -5.43 -13.46 -14.83
CA GLY A 106 -6.25 -14.64 -15.07
C GLY A 106 -6.82 -15.25 -13.78
N LEU A 107 -6.86 -14.48 -12.68
CA LEU A 107 -7.57 -14.88 -11.47
C LEU A 107 -9.08 -14.72 -11.69
N LYS A 108 -9.85 -15.69 -11.18
CA LYS A 108 -11.31 -15.53 -11.11
C LYS A 108 -11.66 -14.41 -10.13
N PRO A 109 -12.78 -13.67 -10.34
CA PRO A 109 -13.22 -12.62 -9.42
C PRO A 109 -13.29 -13.07 -7.94
N ASP A 110 -13.87 -14.25 -7.66
CA ASP A 110 -13.92 -14.82 -6.30
C ASP A 110 -12.52 -14.99 -5.67
N HIS A 111 -11.49 -15.31 -6.46
CA HIS A 111 -10.12 -15.41 -5.94
C HIS A 111 -9.53 -14.03 -5.61
N MET A 112 -9.85 -13.00 -6.40
CA MET A 112 -9.43 -11.63 -6.13
C MET A 112 -10.07 -11.10 -4.85
N GLU A 113 -11.38 -11.33 -4.66
CA GLU A 113 -12.11 -10.96 -3.46
C GLU A 113 -11.58 -11.67 -2.21
N ARG A 114 -11.39 -12.99 -2.28
CA ARG A 114 -10.80 -13.77 -1.17
C ARG A 114 -9.40 -13.31 -0.83
N LEU A 115 -8.59 -12.95 -1.83
CA LEU A 115 -7.27 -12.40 -1.60
C LEU A 115 -7.36 -11.05 -0.88
N ALA A 116 -8.18 -10.11 -1.39
CA ALA A 116 -8.37 -8.80 -0.77
C ALA A 116 -8.81 -8.94 0.70
N TYR A 117 -9.75 -9.87 0.98
CA TYR A 117 -10.18 -10.19 2.34
C TYR A 117 -9.06 -10.78 3.21
N LYS A 118 -8.25 -11.73 2.69
CA LYS A 118 -7.11 -12.27 3.44
C LYS A 118 -6.08 -11.18 3.79
N LEU A 119 -5.86 -10.24 2.88
CA LEU A 119 -4.92 -9.14 3.10
C LEU A 119 -5.37 -8.19 4.22
N THR A 120 -6.66 -8.12 4.58
CA THR A 120 -7.12 -7.28 5.70
C THR A 120 -6.71 -7.82 7.07
N HIS A 121 -6.26 -9.07 7.15
CA HIS A 121 -5.80 -9.71 8.40
C HIS A 121 -4.30 -9.48 8.65
N LEU A 122 -3.60 -8.84 7.72
CA LEU A 122 -2.14 -8.75 7.73
C LEU A 122 -1.61 -7.38 8.17
N TYR A 123 -2.45 -6.56 8.80
CA TYR A 123 -2.02 -5.29 9.39
C TYR A 123 -1.54 -5.51 10.82
N PHE A 124 -0.23 -5.50 11.04
CA PHE A 124 0.37 -5.97 12.30
C PHE A 124 0.08 -5.10 13.52
N ASN A 125 -0.41 -3.87 13.35
CA ASN A 125 -0.81 -3.01 14.46
C ASN A 125 -2.27 -3.24 14.91
N TRP A 126 -2.97 -4.23 14.34
CA TRP A 126 -4.34 -4.56 14.73
C TRP A 126 -4.56 -6.09 14.72
N PRO A 127 -5.05 -6.69 15.82
CA PRO A 127 -5.22 -8.14 15.92
C PRO A 127 -6.45 -8.70 15.16
N GLY A 128 -7.20 -7.84 14.47
CA GLY A 128 -8.41 -8.21 13.71
C GLY A 128 -8.31 -7.80 12.24
N THR A 129 -9.45 -7.83 11.55
CA THR A 129 -9.53 -7.32 10.18
C THR A 129 -9.59 -5.79 10.17
N ILE A 130 -8.91 -5.20 9.20
CA ILE A 130 -9.04 -3.77 8.86
C ILE A 130 -9.89 -3.57 7.60
N ARG A 131 -10.30 -2.32 7.36
CA ARG A 131 -11.17 -1.95 6.23
C ARG A 131 -10.52 -2.19 4.85
N VAL A 132 -9.24 -1.90 4.71
CA VAL A 132 -8.50 -1.97 3.45
C VAL A 132 -7.45 -3.09 3.52
N PRO A 133 -6.87 -3.55 2.39
CA PRO A 133 -5.77 -4.51 2.43
C PRO A 133 -4.59 -3.93 3.22
N ALA A 134 -3.91 -4.75 4.02
CA ALA A 134 -2.73 -4.35 4.78
C ALA A 134 -1.71 -3.48 4.01
N PRO A 135 -1.33 -3.78 2.74
CA PRO A 135 -0.42 -2.91 2.00
C PRO A 135 -0.94 -1.48 1.80
N CYS A 136 -2.25 -1.27 1.61
CA CYS A 136 -2.83 0.08 1.56
C CYS A 136 -2.73 0.78 2.91
N GLN A 137 -3.07 0.08 3.99
CA GLN A 137 -2.98 0.65 5.34
C GLN A 137 -1.53 1.01 5.72
N TYR A 138 -0.56 0.18 5.31
CA TYR A 138 0.85 0.50 5.48
C TYR A 138 1.26 1.74 4.70
N ALA A 139 0.84 1.85 3.43
CA ALA A 139 1.09 3.05 2.63
C ALA A 139 0.45 4.29 3.27
N HIS A 140 -0.80 4.19 3.75
CA HIS A 140 -1.48 5.27 4.46
C HIS A 140 -0.68 5.73 5.69
N LYS A 141 -0.28 4.81 6.57
CA LYS A 141 0.51 5.13 7.77
C LYS A 141 1.83 5.81 7.44
N LEU A 142 2.54 5.33 6.41
CA LEU A 142 3.81 5.93 5.98
C LEU A 142 3.60 7.32 5.37
N ALA A 143 2.61 7.49 4.49
CA ALA A 143 2.27 8.78 3.90
C ALA A 143 1.85 9.78 4.98
N PHE A 144 1.03 9.35 5.94
CA PHE A 144 0.60 10.13 7.09
C PHE A 144 1.81 10.58 7.93
N LEU A 145 2.69 9.66 8.34
CA LEU A 145 3.89 10.00 9.11
C LEU A 145 4.77 11.01 8.35
N ALA A 146 5.00 10.77 7.07
CA ALA A 146 5.84 11.63 6.25
C ALA A 146 5.23 13.02 6.03
N GLY A 147 3.95 13.11 5.68
CA GLY A 147 3.27 14.37 5.42
C GLY A 147 2.93 15.16 6.68
N GLN A 148 2.64 14.47 7.80
CA GLN A 148 2.23 15.12 9.05
C GLN A 148 3.42 15.52 9.93
N SER A 149 4.51 14.74 9.94
CA SER A 149 5.58 14.88 10.94
C SER A 149 6.99 15.00 10.35
N LEU A 150 7.34 14.21 9.32
CA LEU A 150 8.73 14.21 8.82
C LEU A 150 9.00 15.35 7.83
N HIS A 151 8.01 15.68 6.98
CA HIS A 151 8.11 16.62 5.86
C HIS A 151 9.27 16.33 4.89
N ALA A 152 9.81 15.11 4.95
CA ALA A 152 10.96 14.63 4.19
C ALA A 152 10.87 13.12 3.97
N GLU A 153 11.66 12.60 3.02
CA GLU A 153 11.76 11.16 2.79
C GLU A 153 12.51 10.47 3.95
N HIS A 154 12.14 9.23 4.25
CA HIS A 154 12.85 8.44 5.27
C HIS A 154 14.20 7.94 4.75
N ASP A 155 15.11 7.64 5.67
CA ASP A 155 16.42 7.08 5.33
C ASP A 155 16.26 5.73 4.59
N PRO A 156 16.93 5.52 3.44
CA PRO A 156 16.80 4.30 2.64
C PRO A 156 17.01 2.99 3.42
N ARG A 157 17.83 3.00 4.49
CA ARG A 157 18.08 1.83 5.35
C ARG A 157 16.82 1.31 6.04
N LEU A 158 15.86 2.19 6.32
CA LEU A 158 14.59 1.83 6.95
C LEU A 158 13.58 1.23 5.96
N SER A 159 13.86 1.28 4.65
CA SER A 159 12.91 0.86 3.60
C SER A 159 12.53 -0.62 3.66
N SER A 160 13.23 -1.46 4.42
CA SER A 160 12.88 -2.89 4.59
C SER A 160 12.24 -3.20 5.95
N THR A 161 11.82 -2.16 6.68
CA THR A 161 11.25 -2.27 8.03
C THR A 161 9.92 -1.50 8.10
N LEU A 162 9.03 -1.94 8.97
CA LEU A 162 7.76 -1.27 9.24
C LEU A 162 7.93 -0.24 10.36
N PHE A 163 8.89 0.69 10.23
CA PHE A 163 9.25 1.69 11.26
C PHE A 163 8.16 2.74 11.55
N TYR A 164 7.14 2.79 10.70
CA TYR A 164 6.04 3.77 10.71
C TYR A 164 4.74 3.22 11.32
N LEU A 165 4.80 2.07 12.00
CA LEU A 165 3.64 1.48 12.69
C LEU A 165 3.35 2.09 14.04
#